data_AF-W7BAS5-F1
#
_entry.id   AF-W7BAS5-F1
#
_cell.length_a   1.000
_cell.length_b   1.000
_cell.length_c   1.000
_cell.angle_alpha   90.00
_cell.angle_beta   90.00
_cell.angle_gamma   90.00
#
_symmetry.space_group_name_H-M   'P 1'
#
loop_
_entity.id
_entity.type
_entity.pdbx_description
1 polymer ?
#
loop_
_entity_poly.entity_id
_entity_poly.type
_entity_poly.pdbx_seq_one_letter_code
_entity_poly.pdbx_strand_id
1 'polypeptide(L)'
;MPRIEIGEVRYFVEQFLRESKRLRDAMRDYRKAVAKLLVDDEIKGEFVDSAKSYYETVHYPIVDTTIECLSEADRILKKYVQDFESQVDDAF
;
A
#
# COMPACT_ATOMS: atom_id res chain seq x y z
N MET A 1 -2.76 -3.63 33.79
CA MET A 1 -2.77 -3.22 32.37
C MET A 1 -4.20 -3.29 31.88
N PRO A 2 -4.73 -2.29 31.15
CA PRO A 2 -6.01 -2.46 30.46
C PRO A 2 -5.85 -3.66 29.53
N ARG A 3 -6.75 -4.65 29.62
CA ARG A 3 -6.80 -5.73 28.64
C ARG A 3 -7.34 -5.10 27.37
N ILE A 4 -6.48 -4.83 26.40
CA ILE A 4 -6.92 -4.50 25.05
C ILE A 4 -7.77 -5.70 24.60
N GLU A 5 -9.02 -5.43 24.22
CA GLU A 5 -9.90 -6.49 23.76
C GLU A 5 -9.43 -6.96 22.38
N ILE A 6 -9.19 -8.26 22.21
CA ILE A 6 -8.74 -8.81 20.92
C ILE A 6 -9.75 -8.55 19.80
N GLY A 7 -11.03 -8.39 20.12
CA GLY A 7 -12.06 -7.94 19.19
C GLY A 7 -11.77 -6.57 18.58
N GLU A 8 -11.34 -5.61 19.39
CA GLU A 8 -10.98 -4.25 18.92
C GLU A 8 -9.73 -4.27 18.03
N VAL A 9 -8.73 -5.09 18.39
CA VAL A 9 -7.51 -5.27 17.59
C VAL A 9 -7.82 -5.90 16.24
N ARG A 10 -8.61 -6.99 16.22
CA ARG A 10 -9.03 -7.64 14.98
C ARG A 10 -9.80 -6.67 14.10
N TYR A 11 -10.76 -5.94 14.66
CA TYR A 11 -11.53 -4.95 13.93
C TYR A 11 -10.63 -3.87 13.32
N PHE A 12 -9.69 -3.32 14.10
CA PHE A 12 -8.73 -2.33 13.61
C PHE A 12 -7.88 -2.88 12.46
N VAL A 13 -7.30 -4.08 12.63
CA VAL A 13 -6.45 -4.71 11.61
C VAL A 13 -7.26 -4.97 10.34
N GLU A 14 -8.48 -5.48 10.45
CA GLU A 14 -9.36 -5.69 9.31
C GLU A 14 -9.67 -4.39 8.55
N GLN A 15 -9.94 -3.29 9.26
CA GLN A 15 -10.14 -1.97 8.63
C GLN A 15 -8.86 -1.49 7.94
N PHE A 16 -7.70 -1.61 8.61
CA PHE A 16 -6.42 -1.22 8.03
C PHE A 16 -6.13 -2.00 6.75
N LEU A 17 -6.31 -3.32 6.75
CA LEU A 17 -6.07 -4.17 5.59
C LEU A 17 -6.98 -3.79 4.41
N ARG A 18 -8.24 -3.43 4.68
CA ARG A 18 -9.18 -2.95 3.64
C ARG A 18 -8.70 -1.64 3.02
N GLU A 19 -8.38 -0.66 3.84
CA GLU A 19 -7.97 0.66 3.35
C GLU A 19 -6.57 0.63 2.70
N SER A 20 -5.65 -0.16 3.24
CA SER A 20 -4.35 -0.47 2.62
C SER A 20 -4.52 -1.07 1.22
N LYS A 21 -5.41 -2.05 1.06
CA LYS A 21 -5.74 -2.62 -0.26
C LYS A 21 -6.28 -1.56 -1.21
N ARG A 22 -7.25 -0.73 -0.76
CA ARG A 22 -7.83 0.33 -1.60
C ARG A 22 -6.78 1.33 -2.06
N LEU A 23 -5.89 1.75 -1.15
CA LEU A 23 -4.80 2.67 -1.49
C LEU A 23 -3.81 2.04 -2.47
N ARG A 24 -3.39 0.79 -2.26
CA ARG A 24 -2.50 0.08 -3.20
C ARG A 24 -3.13 -0.05 -4.59
N ASP A 25 -4.43 -0.35 -4.67
CA ASP A 25 -5.14 -0.43 -5.94
C ASP A 25 -5.21 0.94 -6.64
N ALA A 26 -5.52 2.02 -5.91
CA ALA A 26 -5.50 3.38 -6.44
C ALA A 26 -4.11 3.81 -6.94
N MET A 27 -3.05 3.47 -6.21
CA MET A 27 -1.67 3.77 -6.59
C MET A 27 -1.24 3.02 -7.85
N ARG A 28 -1.69 1.77 -8.02
CA ARG A 28 -1.48 1.01 -9.27
C ARG A 28 -2.19 1.66 -10.46
N ASP A 29 -3.41 2.15 -10.26
CA ASP A 29 -4.17 2.81 -11.31
C ASP A 29 -3.56 4.16 -11.68
N TYR A 30 -3.07 4.93 -10.70
CA TYR A 30 -2.25 6.11 -10.94
C TYR A 30 -1.02 5.78 -11.78
N ARG A 31 -0.26 4.73 -11.41
CA ARG A 31 0.92 4.29 -12.18
C ARG A 31 0.56 3.95 -13.63
N LYS A 32 -0.56 3.26 -13.87
CA LYS A 32 -1.04 2.96 -15.23
C LYS A 32 -1.39 4.22 -16.01
N ALA A 33 -2.00 5.22 -15.37
CA ALA A 33 -2.32 6.49 -16.02
C ALA A 33 -1.04 7.23 -16.44
N VAL A 34 -0.05 7.27 -15.56
CA VAL A 34 1.28 7.83 -15.87
C VAL A 34 1.95 7.03 -16.99
N ALA A 35 1.88 5.69 -16.98
CA ALA A 35 2.45 4.86 -18.04
C ALA A 35 1.89 5.20 -19.43
N LYS A 36 0.60 5.50 -19.52
CA LYS A 36 -0.02 5.97 -20.77
C LYS A 36 0.56 7.30 -21.24
N LEU A 37 0.79 8.24 -20.32
CA LEU A 37 1.43 9.52 -20.63
C LEU A 37 2.88 9.32 -21.12
N LEU A 38 3.64 8.41 -20.50
CA LEU A 38 5.03 8.17 -20.89
C LEU A 38 5.15 7.66 -22.33
N VAL A 39 4.26 6.75 -22.74
CA VAL A 39 4.26 6.16 -24.10
C VAL A 39 3.51 6.99 -25.14
N ASP A 40 2.94 8.14 -24.76
CA ASP A 40 2.24 9.03 -25.69
C ASP A 40 3.25 9.87 -26.50
N ASP A 41 3.40 9.55 -27.79
CA ASP A 41 4.32 10.26 -28.70
C ASP A 41 3.66 11.42 -29.47
N GLU A 42 2.36 11.70 -29.23
CA GLU A 42 1.64 12.79 -29.90
C GLU A 42 2.02 14.15 -29.32
N ILE A 43 2.20 14.23 -28.00
CA ILE A 43 2.58 15.46 -27.31
C ILE A 43 4.11 15.57 -27.24
N LYS A 44 4.67 16.66 -27.78
CA LYS A 44 6.12 16.85 -27.93
C LYS A 44 6.61 18.16 -27.31
N GLY A 45 7.90 18.19 -26.98
CA GLY A 45 8.61 19.39 -26.54
C GLY A 45 9.36 19.18 -25.23
N GLU A 46 10.40 19.99 -24.98
CA GLU A 46 11.31 19.84 -23.83
C GLU A 46 10.58 19.79 -22.48
N PHE A 47 9.49 20.55 -22.33
CA PHE A 47 8.66 20.52 -21.13
C PHE A 47 8.02 19.14 -20.89
N VAL A 48 7.51 18.53 -21.96
CA VAL A 48 6.86 17.21 -21.90
C VAL A 48 7.90 16.13 -21.61
N ASP A 49 9.07 16.21 -22.25
CA ASP A 49 10.18 15.28 -22.01
C ASP A 49 10.67 15.36 -20.55
N SER A 50 10.78 16.57 -20.00
CA SER A 50 11.12 16.79 -18.60
C SER A 50 10.06 16.22 -17.64
N ALA A 51 8.77 16.44 -17.94
CA ALA A 51 7.67 15.90 -17.14
C ALA A 51 7.66 14.36 -17.16
N LYS A 52 7.81 13.74 -18.33
CA LYS A 52 7.92 12.28 -18.48
C LYS A 52 9.07 11.71 -17.66
N SER A 53 10.25 12.33 -17.78
CA SER A 53 11.43 11.94 -16.99
C SER A 53 11.18 12.07 -15.48
N TYR A 54 10.56 13.16 -15.02
CA TYR A 54 10.21 13.34 -13.61
C TYR A 54 9.25 12.23 -13.12
N TYR A 55 8.24 11.88 -13.90
CA TYR A 55 7.31 10.83 -13.51
C TYR A 55 7.99 9.46 -13.40
N GLU A 56 8.86 9.11 -14.34
CA GLU A 56 9.58 7.84 -14.34
C GLU A 56 10.64 7.76 -13.25
N THR A 57 11.39 8.84 -13.03
CA THR A 57 12.54 8.83 -12.10
C THR A 57 12.17 9.15 -10.66
N VAL A 58 11.06 9.85 -10.42
CA VAL A 58 10.64 10.28 -9.07
C VAL A 58 9.33 9.62 -8.67
N HIS A 59 8.26 9.75 -9.47
CA HIS A 59 6.94 9.27 -9.04
C HIS A 59 6.84 7.74 -9.00
N TYR A 60 7.39 7.03 -9.99
CA TYR A 60 7.35 5.56 -10.01
C TYR A 60 8.00 4.93 -8.77
N PRO A 61 9.24 5.30 -8.37
CA PRO A 61 9.84 4.80 -7.14
C PRO A 61 9.00 5.09 -5.88
N ILE A 62 8.40 6.28 -5.78
CA ILE A 62 7.54 6.65 -4.63
C ILE A 62 6.31 5.75 -4.59
N VAL A 63 5.67 5.53 -5.74
CA VAL A 63 4.49 4.68 -5.84
C VAL A 63 4.83 3.24 -5.46
N ASP A 64 5.91 2.69 -6.00
CA ASP A 64 6.33 1.31 -5.74
C ASP A 64 6.68 1.12 -4.26
N THR A 65 7.51 2.02 -3.70
CA THR A 65 7.88 2.00 -2.29
C THR A 65 6.65 2.08 -1.38
N THR A 66 5.67 2.93 -1.73
CA THR A 66 4.43 3.04 -0.95
C THR A 66 3.64 1.73 -0.96
N ILE A 67 3.53 1.07 -2.12
CA ILE A 67 2.86 -0.22 -2.26
C ILE A 67 3.58 -1.30 -1.45
N GLU A 68 4.91 -1.31 -1.47
CA GLU A 68 5.74 -2.25 -0.72
C GLU A 68 5.58 -2.05 0.80
N CYS A 69 5.70 -0.81 1.29
CA CYS A 69 5.49 -0.49 2.70
C CYS A 69 4.10 -0.91 3.21
N LEU A 70 3.05 -0.65 2.43
CA LEU A 70 1.69 -1.08 2.77
C LEU A 70 1.54 -2.60 2.78
N SER A 71 2.17 -3.28 1.83
CA SER A 71 2.12 -4.75 1.76
C SER A 71 2.87 -5.39 2.93
N GLU A 72 3.96 -4.76 3.39
CA GLU A 72 4.71 -5.20 4.55
C GLU A 72 3.93 -4.94 5.85
N ALA A 73 3.32 -3.77 5.99
CA ALA A 73 2.45 -3.46 7.12
C ALA A 73 1.28 -4.47 7.21
N ASP A 74 0.65 -4.81 6.08
CA ASP A 74 -0.40 -5.83 6.01
C ASP A 74 0.12 -7.19 6.52
N ARG A 75 1.34 -7.57 6.15
CA ARG A 75 1.97 -8.84 6.58
C ARG A 75 2.22 -8.86 8.08
N ILE A 76 2.79 -7.79 8.62
CA ILE A 76 3.09 -7.65 10.04
C ILE A 76 1.80 -7.70 10.87
N LEU A 77 0.77 -6.95 10.48
CA LEU A 77 -0.49 -6.89 11.22
C LEU A 77 -1.25 -8.22 11.21
N LYS A 78 -1.25 -8.93 10.07
CA LYS A 78 -1.82 -10.30 10.00
C LYS A 78 -1.10 -11.26 10.93
N LYS A 79 0.24 -11.22 10.93
CA LYS A 79 1.05 -12.05 11.82
C LYS A 79 0.78 -11.71 13.29
N TYR A 80 0.65 -10.43 13.63
CA TYR A 80 0.35 -10.00 15.00
C TYR A 80 -0.96 -10.59 15.52
N VAL A 81 -2.04 -10.56 14.71
CA VAL A 81 -3.33 -11.16 15.08
C VAL A 81 -3.19 -12.68 15.27
N GLN A 82 -2.52 -13.37 14.34
CA GLN A 82 -2.30 -14.82 14.43
C GLN A 82 -1.49 -15.21 15.67
N ASP A 83 -0.38 -14.51 15.92
CA ASP A 83 0.49 -14.77 17.07
C ASP A 83 -0.26 -14.50 18.39
N PHE A 84 -1.13 -13.48 18.43
CA PHE A 84 -1.97 -13.19 19.60
C PHE A 84 -3.01 -14.30 19.84
N GLU A 85 -3.73 -14.75 18.80
CA GLU A 85 -4.69 -15.86 18.90
C GLU A 85 -4.01 -17.12 19.46
N SER A 86 -2.80 -17.46 18.96
CA SER A 86 -2.03 -18.62 19.43
C SER A 86 -1.59 -18.55 20.90
N GLN A 87 -1.47 -17.34 21.48
CA GLN A 87 -1.10 -17.14 22.88
C GLN A 87 -2.31 -17.15 23.83
N VAL A 88 -3.53 -17.01 23.29
CA VAL A 88 -4.77 -17.05 24.07
C VAL A 88 -5.39 -18.45 24.08
N ASP A 89 -5.03 -19.31 23.12
CA ASP A 89 -5.53 -20.69 22.98
C ASP A 89 -4.89 -21.73 23.93
N ASP A 90 -4.05 -21.33 24.89
CA ASP A 90 -3.48 -22.25 25.91
C ASP A 90 -4.39 -22.44 27.16
N ALA A 91 -5.64 -22.00 27.12
CA ALA A 91 -6.53 -22.04 28.28
C ALA A 91 -7.95 -22.51 27.96
N PHE A 92 -8.10 -23.74 27.46
CA PHE A 92 -9.28 -24.59 27.72
C PHE A 92 -8.90 -26.08 27.78
#